data_AF-A0A350ZYX1-F1
#
_entry.id   AF-A0A350ZYX1-F1
#
_cell.length_a   1.000
_cell.length_b   1.000
_cell.length_c   1.000
_cell.angle_alpha   90.00
_cell.angle_beta   90.00
_cell.angle_gamma   90.00
#
_symmetry.space_group_name_H-M   'P 1'
#
loop_
_entity.id
_entity.type
_entity.pdbx_description
1 polymer ?
#
loop_
_entity_poly.entity_id
_entity_poly.type
_entity_poly.pdbx_seq_one_letter_code
_entity_poly.pdbx_strand_id
1 'polypeptide(L)'
;AIPAERRKVVTSHDAFAYFGRAYGVRFLSPVGVSNNAEPTAKGVARLIRQLKAENIPAVFIENVVDARLIERIRAESGARMGGTLYSDALSGAGGPAASYVQMMRSNLQALQDALRETP
;
A
#
# COMPACT_ATOMS: atom_id res chain seq x y z
N ALA A 1 -19.57 6.64 -1.35
CA ALA A 1 -18.37 6.44 -2.18
C ALA A 1 -17.17 7.12 -1.52
N ILE A 2 -15.95 6.62 -1.70
CA ILE A 2 -14.74 7.21 -1.09
C ILE A 2 -14.35 8.47 -1.87
N PRO A 3 -14.16 9.65 -1.25
CA PRO A 3 -13.73 10.87 -1.94
C PRO A 3 -12.41 10.68 -2.69
N ALA A 4 -12.25 11.27 -3.88
CA ALA A 4 -11.08 11.05 -4.74
C ALA A 4 -9.77 11.46 -4.05
N GLU A 5 -9.83 12.51 -3.24
CA GLU A 5 -8.73 13.08 -2.47
C GLU A 5 -8.19 12.07 -1.45
N ARG A 6 -9.07 11.18 -0.95
CA ARG A 6 -8.74 10.14 0.03
C ARG A 6 -8.24 8.85 -0.60
N ARG A 7 -8.32 8.67 -1.93
CA ARG A 7 -7.92 7.43 -2.62
C ARG A 7 -6.41 7.37 -2.86
N LYS A 8 -5.63 7.59 -1.80
CA LYS A 8 -4.17 7.57 -1.83
C LYS A 8 -3.66 6.67 -0.72
N VAL A 9 -2.74 5.76 -1.06
CA VAL A 9 -2.19 4.77 -0.12
C VAL A 9 -0.71 4.55 -0.40
N VAL A 10 -0.01 3.91 0.53
CA VAL A 10 1.41 3.56 0.36
C VAL A 10 1.61 2.04 0.34
N THR A 11 2.47 1.57 -0.56
CA THR A 11 2.98 0.19 -0.64
C THR A 11 4.51 0.17 -0.57
N SER A 12 5.10 -1.02 -0.40
CA SER A 12 6.57 -1.18 -0.33
C SER A 12 7.25 -0.82 -1.65
N HIS A 13 6.65 -1.19 -2.77
CA HIS A 13 7.15 -0.88 -4.11
C HIS A 13 6.01 -0.53 -5.10
N ASP A 14 6.37 -0.08 -6.30
CA ASP A 14 5.41 0.40 -7.31
C ASP A 14 4.80 -0.77 -8.12
N ALA A 15 4.02 -1.63 -7.44
CA ALA A 15 3.40 -2.82 -8.04
C ALA A 15 1.97 -2.57 -8.56
N PHE A 16 1.29 -1.52 -8.08
CA PHE A 16 -0.16 -1.37 -8.23
C PHE A 16 -0.58 -0.35 -9.29
N ALA A 17 0.32 0.09 -10.16
CA ALA A 17 0.03 1.13 -11.16
C ALA A 17 -1.18 0.79 -12.06
N TYR A 18 -1.34 -0.46 -12.49
CA TYR A 18 -2.49 -0.91 -13.29
C TYR A 18 -3.80 -0.89 -12.48
N PHE A 19 -3.77 -1.40 -11.25
CA PHE A 19 -4.91 -1.37 -10.34
C PHE A 19 -5.34 0.09 -10.08
N GLY A 20 -4.36 0.95 -9.80
CA GLY A 20 -4.60 2.35 -9.53
C GLY A 20 -5.27 3.09 -10.68
N ARG A 21 -4.83 2.86 -11.92
CA ARG A 21 -5.49 3.41 -13.12
C ARG A 21 -6.90 2.86 -13.32
N ALA A 22 -7.11 1.56 -13.10
CA ALA A 22 -8.42 0.93 -13.33
C ALA A 22 -9.48 1.35 -12.30
N TYR A 23 -9.08 1.58 -11.05
CA TYR A 23 -10.01 1.81 -9.92
C TYR A 23 -9.89 3.20 -9.29
N GLY A 24 -9.05 4.09 -9.85
CA GLY A 24 -8.89 5.47 -9.37
C GLY A 24 -8.26 5.56 -7.99
N VAL A 25 -7.26 4.72 -7.70
CA VAL A 25 -6.47 4.74 -6.46
C VAL A 25 -5.03 5.11 -6.79
N ARG A 26 -4.47 6.08 -6.07
CA ARG A 26 -3.07 6.45 -6.23
C ARG A 26 -2.22 5.70 -5.20
N PHE A 27 -1.27 4.93 -5.71
CA PHE A 27 -0.27 4.26 -4.89
C PHE A 27 0.99 5.12 -4.87
N LEU A 28 1.55 5.31 -3.68
CA LEU A 28 2.86 5.90 -3.45
C LEU A 28 3.80 4.79 -2.96
N SER A 29 5.07 4.88 -3.32
CA SER A 29 6.06 3.90 -2.87
C SER A 29 7.42 4.58 -2.65
N PRO A 30 8.22 4.07 -1.70
CA PRO A 30 9.60 4.51 -1.51
C PRO A 30 10.55 3.94 -2.58
N VAL A 31 10.15 2.86 -3.24
CA VAL A 31 10.91 2.10 -4.25
C VAL A 31 10.12 2.07 -5.57
N GLY A 32 10.83 2.03 -6.71
CA GLY A 32 10.22 1.89 -8.03
C GLY A 32 9.65 0.49 -8.28
N VAL A 33 9.50 0.11 -9.56
CA VAL A 33 8.84 -1.14 -9.98
C VAL A 33 9.61 -2.40 -9.56
N SER A 34 10.94 -2.34 -9.51
CA SER A 34 11.76 -3.49 -9.08
C SER A 34 11.88 -3.52 -7.56
N ASN A 35 11.47 -4.62 -6.93
CA ASN A 35 11.62 -4.87 -5.49
C ASN A 35 13.09 -5.07 -5.04
N ASN A 36 14.03 -5.22 -5.98
CA ASN A 36 15.48 -5.33 -5.71
C ASN A 36 16.17 -3.99 -5.42
N ALA A 37 15.50 -2.85 -5.67
CA ALA A 37 16.11 -1.55 -5.45
C ALA A 37 15.96 -1.13 -3.97
N GLU A 38 17.09 -0.89 -3.30
CA GLU A 38 17.05 -0.36 -1.94
C GLU A 38 16.55 1.10 -1.92
N PRO A 39 15.62 1.44 -1.02
CA PRO A 39 15.15 2.80 -0.86
C PRO A 39 16.24 3.68 -0.26
N THR A 40 16.51 4.82 -0.89
CA THR A 40 17.42 5.81 -0.31
C THR A 40 16.79 6.49 0.91
N ALA A 41 17.60 6.82 1.93
CA ALA A 41 17.12 7.57 3.11
C ALA A 41 16.43 8.89 2.73
N LYS A 42 16.92 9.58 1.70
CA LYS A 42 16.32 10.81 1.16
C LYS A 42 14.93 10.56 0.57
N GLY A 43 14.74 9.44 -0.14
CA GLY A 43 13.46 9.01 -0.70
C GLY A 43 12.44 8.73 0.39
N VAL A 44 12.83 7.95 1.40
CA VAL A 44 11.98 7.63 2.56
C VAL A 44 11.56 8.88 3.31
N ALA A 45 12.49 9.78 3.61
CA ALA A 45 12.19 11.04 4.29
C ALA A 45 11.26 11.95 3.48
N ARG A 46 11.41 11.98 2.15
CA ARG A 46 10.49 12.71 1.26
C ARG A 46 9.09 12.12 1.31
N LEU A 47 8.97 10.81 1.23
CA LEU A 47 7.69 10.10 1.30
C LEU A 47 6.99 10.40 2.63
N ILE A 48 7.68 10.28 3.77
CA ILE A 48 7.11 10.58 5.09
C ILE A 48 6.58 12.02 5.17
N ARG A 49 7.32 13.01 4.63
CA ARG A 49 6.83 14.41 4.57
C ARG A 49 5.58 14.55 3.70
N GLN A 50 5.54 13.84 2.57
CA GLN A 50 4.37 13.85 1.69
C GLN A 50 3.15 13.24 2.38
N LEU A 51 3.31 12.12 3.11
CA LEU A 51 2.22 11.47 3.84
C LEU A 51 1.59 12.41 4.87
N LYS A 52 2.42 13.15 5.61
CA LYS A 52 1.97 14.16 6.58
C LYS A 52 1.24 15.31 5.89
N ALA A 53 1.81 15.85 4.82
CA ALA A 53 1.26 17.00 4.11
C ALA A 53 -0.09 16.69 3.43
N GLU A 54 -0.24 15.48 2.89
CA GLU A 54 -1.45 15.05 2.18
C GLU A 54 -2.45 14.29 3.06
N ASN A 55 -2.17 14.13 4.36
CA ASN A 55 -2.99 13.35 5.31
C ASN A 55 -3.34 11.95 4.77
N ILE A 56 -2.32 11.26 4.26
CA ILE A 56 -2.50 9.93 3.67
C ILE A 56 -2.90 8.94 4.78
N PRO A 57 -4.05 8.25 4.66
CA PRO A 57 -4.65 7.55 5.78
C PRO A 57 -3.97 6.22 6.12
N ALA A 58 -3.36 5.54 5.14
CA ALA A 58 -2.90 4.17 5.33
C ALA A 58 -1.65 3.81 4.53
N VAL A 59 -0.85 2.93 5.14
CA VAL A 59 0.25 2.20 4.50
C VAL A 59 -0.02 0.69 4.56
N PHE A 60 0.45 -0.05 3.57
CA PHE A 60 0.20 -1.49 3.43
C PHE A 60 1.52 -2.26 3.37
N ILE A 61 1.54 -3.44 4.01
CA ILE A 61 2.62 -4.42 3.82
C ILE A 61 2.30 -5.23 2.57
N GLU A 62 3.36 -5.67 1.88
CA GLU A 62 3.27 -6.63 0.78
C GLU A 62 3.80 -7.99 1.24
N ASN A 63 3.19 -9.07 0.80
CA ASN A 63 3.51 -10.43 1.26
C ASN A 63 4.91 -10.95 0.85
N VAL A 64 5.59 -10.25 -0.05
CA VAL A 64 6.88 -10.65 -0.62
C VAL A 64 8.04 -9.74 -0.21
N VAL A 65 7.78 -8.67 0.56
CA VAL A 65 8.79 -7.66 0.93
C VAL A 65 8.91 -7.56 2.45
N ASP A 66 10.13 -7.27 2.93
CA ASP A 66 10.41 -7.00 4.34
C ASP A 66 9.58 -5.81 4.86
N ALA A 67 8.78 -6.05 5.90
CA ALA A 67 7.86 -5.07 6.48
C ALA A 67 8.55 -3.94 7.26
N ARG A 68 9.83 -4.06 7.63
CA ARG A 68 10.54 -3.10 8.50
C ARG A 68 10.49 -1.66 7.98
N LEU A 69 10.62 -1.47 6.67
CA LEU A 69 10.56 -0.15 6.06
C LEU A 69 9.17 0.47 6.18
N ILE A 70 8.12 -0.30 5.90
CA ILE A 70 6.74 0.18 5.94
C ILE A 70 6.33 0.49 7.39
N GLU A 71 6.72 -0.34 8.34
CA GLU A 71 6.50 -0.06 9.77
C GLU A 71 7.19 1.22 10.22
N ARG A 72 8.40 1.49 9.72
CA ARG A 72 9.09 2.75 10.00
C ARG A 72 8.35 3.94 9.40
N ILE A 73 7.95 3.84 8.13
CA ILE A 73 7.19 4.90 7.45
C ILE A 73 5.88 5.17 8.20
N ARG A 74 5.17 4.12 8.63
CA ARG A 74 3.97 4.23 9.46
C ARG A 74 4.24 5.03 10.74
N ALA A 75 5.22 4.58 11.52
CA ALA A 75 5.54 5.17 12.82
C ALA A 75 5.95 6.65 12.69
N GLU A 76 6.71 7.00 11.65
CA GLU A 76 7.17 8.38 11.46
C GLU A 76 6.13 9.29 10.79
N SER A 77 5.19 8.74 10.00
CA SER A 77 4.17 9.52 9.27
C SER A 77 2.87 9.74 10.05
N GLY A 78 2.51 8.84 10.98
CA GLY A 78 1.22 8.84 11.66
C GLY A 78 0.10 8.15 10.89
N ALA A 79 0.37 7.62 9.69
CA ALA A 79 -0.56 6.77 8.98
C ALA A 79 -0.80 5.46 9.75
N ARG A 80 -1.95 4.81 9.54
CA ARG A 80 -2.22 3.48 10.12
C ARG A 80 -1.86 2.34 9.16
N MET A 81 -1.77 1.14 9.71
CA MET A 81 -1.69 -0.05 8.86
C MET A 81 -3.04 -0.35 8.22
N GLY A 82 -3.03 -0.45 6.89
CA GLY A 82 -4.17 -0.93 6.09
C GLY A 82 -4.25 -2.46 5.98
N GLY A 83 -3.25 -3.17 6.51
CA GLY A 83 -3.12 -4.63 6.41
C GLY A 83 -2.16 -5.05 5.29
N THR A 84 -2.44 -6.21 4.70
CA THR A 84 -1.60 -6.82 3.67
C THR A 84 -2.25 -6.70 2.30
N LEU A 85 -1.47 -6.25 1.32
CA LEU A 85 -1.79 -6.39 -0.10
C LEU A 85 -0.94 -7.51 -0.71
N TYR A 86 -1.53 -8.18 -1.68
CA TYR A 86 -0.89 -9.25 -2.43
C TYR A 86 -0.51 -8.72 -3.82
N SER A 87 0.77 -8.75 -4.14
CA SER A 87 1.33 -8.26 -5.41
C SER A 87 1.95 -9.40 -6.20
N ASP A 88 3.21 -9.73 -5.94
CA ASP A 88 4.00 -10.65 -6.77
C ASP A 88 3.74 -12.13 -6.47
N ALA A 89 2.99 -12.44 -5.41
CA ALA A 89 2.66 -13.80 -5.04
C ALA A 89 1.25 -13.93 -4.44
N LEU A 90 0.61 -15.06 -4.74
CA LEU A 90 -0.63 -15.50 -4.09
C LEU A 90 -0.37 -15.83 -2.61
N SER A 91 -1.43 -15.92 -1.82
CA SER A 91 -1.32 -16.56 -0.50
C SER A 91 -1.15 -18.07 -0.65
N GLY A 92 -0.81 -18.76 0.45
CA GLY A 92 -0.97 -20.21 0.52
C GLY A 92 -2.43 -20.65 0.26
N ALA A 93 -2.63 -21.94 -0.03
CA ALA A 93 -3.90 -22.50 -0.48
C ALA A 93 -5.09 -22.25 0.49
N GLY A 94 -4.84 -22.12 1.79
CA GLY A 94 -5.86 -21.78 2.79
C GLY A 94 -6.01 -20.28 3.09
N GLY A 95 -5.28 -19.42 2.38
CA GLY A 95 -5.25 -17.98 2.61
C GLY A 95 -6.29 -17.20 1.78
N PRO A 96 -6.44 -15.88 2.05
CA PRO A 96 -7.47 -15.05 1.43
C PRO A 96 -7.20 -14.71 -0.04
N ALA A 97 -6.03 -15.05 -0.57
CA ALA A 97 -5.57 -14.73 -1.93
C ALA A 97 -5.00 -15.96 -2.65
N ALA A 98 -5.62 -17.13 -2.47
CA ALA A 98 -5.12 -18.41 -3.01
C ALA A 98 -5.26 -18.55 -4.54
N SER A 99 -5.98 -17.64 -5.19
CA SER A 99 -6.10 -17.53 -6.65
C SER A 99 -6.06 -16.06 -7.06
N TYR A 100 -5.77 -15.78 -8.33
CA TYR A 100 -5.72 -14.40 -8.83
C TYR A 100 -7.01 -13.61 -8.57
N VAL A 101 -8.18 -14.24 -8.76
CA VAL A 101 -9.47 -13.58 -8.51
C VAL A 101 -9.67 -13.28 -7.02
N GLN A 102 -9.29 -14.22 -6.15
CA GLN A 102 -9.35 -14.01 -4.70
C GLN A 102 -8.36 -12.93 -4.25
N MET A 103 -7.16 -12.90 -4.83
CA MET A 103 -6.15 -11.87 -4.62
C MET A 103 -6.70 -10.48 -4.94
N MET A 104 -7.30 -10.30 -6.12
CA MET A 104 -7.90 -9.02 -6.53
C MET A 104 -9.04 -8.60 -5.60
N ARG A 105 -9.90 -9.54 -5.16
CA ARG A 105 -10.97 -9.27 -4.19
C ARG A 105 -10.43 -8.89 -2.82
N SER A 106 -9.43 -9.62 -2.33
CA SER A 106 -8.77 -9.38 -1.04
C SER A 106 -8.13 -7.99 -1.01
N ASN A 107 -7.37 -7.63 -2.06
CA ASN A 107 -6.75 -6.31 -2.19
C ASN A 107 -7.79 -5.19 -2.21
N LEU A 108 -8.87 -5.36 -2.99
CA LEU A 108 -9.95 -4.38 -3.04
C LEU A 108 -10.63 -4.21 -1.67
N GLN A 109 -10.89 -5.31 -0.96
CA GLN A 109 -11.49 -5.28 0.38
C GLN A 109 -10.60 -4.54 1.37
N ALA A 110 -9.31 -4.88 1.44
CA ALA A 110 -8.34 -4.20 2.32
C ALA A 110 -8.23 -2.70 2.03
N LEU A 111 -8.22 -2.32 0.74
CA LEU A 111 -8.24 -0.91 0.34
C LEU A 111 -9.54 -0.21 0.74
N GLN A 112 -10.70 -0.87 0.58
CA GLN A 112 -11.98 -0.31 0.99
C GLN A 112 -12.05 -0.09 2.50
N ASP A 113 -11.67 -1.10 3.29
CA ASP A 113 -11.73 -1.03 4.74
C ASP A 113 -10.82 0.07 5.26
N ALA A 114 -9.59 0.14 4.72
CA ALA A 114 -8.72 1.25 5.03
C ALA A 114 -9.32 2.59 4.60
N LEU A 115 -9.78 2.75 3.37
CA LEU A 115 -10.14 4.07 2.88
C LEU A 115 -11.53 4.55 3.37
N ARG A 116 -12.36 3.66 3.92
CA ARG A 116 -13.67 3.99 4.51
C ARG A 116 -13.59 4.50 5.94
N GLU A 117 -12.65 4.01 6.74
CA GLU A 117 -12.59 4.38 8.15
C GLU A 117 -12.14 5.83 8.35
N THR A 118 -13.06 6.67 8.84
CA THR A 118 -12.90 7.42 10.11
C THR A 118 -14.29 7.97 10.54
N PRO A 119 -14.71 7.80 11.80
CA PRO A 119 -15.50 8.83 12.47
C PRO A 119 -14.72 10.14 12.56
#